data_AF-A0A2A6F6Y2-F1
#
_entry.id   AF-A0A2A6F6Y2-F1
#
_cell.length_a   1.000
_cell.length_b   1.000
_cell.length_c   1.000
_cell.angle_alpha   90.00
_cell.angle_beta   90.00
_cell.angle_gamma   90.00
#
_symmetry.space_group_name_H-M   'P 1'
#
loop_
_entity.id
_entity.type
_entity.pdbx_description
1 polymer ?
#
loop_
_entity_poly.entity_id
_entity_poly.type
_entity_poly.pdbx_seq_one_letter_code
_entity_poly.pdbx_strand_id
1 'polypeptide(L)'
;MTTFFFFFFIFYLSAIAFYIGTYRGMMSFSAMDEIYDQRARFGAMQASTLALYLTGWLSNAMNPYLLAVGLFDRTRRWAIAVGLAGQVIVFMAFAGKMMLVILIVTFGFYFFAINKGRISAPRLAFGFAMLTASSFAMLVATDYQPVGTTLDMVALIYMRTLGIQGAMTGVYADVFSSSPLTYWSHMNIMNMIIDYPYKVPLGYVVGSRLVGGTGFNANSHFWATDGIAAYGMPGVVIMGAVLGLLLSLANKVVTPDRLPFAATVSIPFIMSLGNSSLFTSLVTGGGLIMVMMIAYGVPQPQAPRERGASYWHHMPSRLFR
;
A
#
# COMPACT_ATOMS: atom_id res chain seq x y z
N MET A 1 6.47 -25.66 1.25
CA MET A 1 6.95 -24.27 1.45
C MET A 1 8.24 -23.99 0.69
N THR A 2 9.25 -24.86 0.73
CA THR A 2 10.51 -24.70 -0.04
C THR A 2 10.29 -24.46 -1.53
N THR A 3 9.35 -25.16 -2.17
CA THR A 3 8.99 -24.98 -3.58
C THR A 3 8.45 -23.58 -3.89
N PHE A 4 7.53 -23.05 -3.07
CA PHE A 4 7.00 -21.68 -3.24
C PHE A 4 8.11 -20.64 -3.14
N PHE A 5 8.93 -20.72 -2.10
CA PHE A 5 10.03 -19.75 -1.90
C PHE A 5 11.04 -19.83 -3.05
N PHE A 6 11.35 -21.02 -3.56
CA PHE A 6 12.24 -21.19 -4.71
C PHE A 6 11.73 -20.47 -5.96
N PHE A 7 10.48 -20.74 -6.38
CA PHE A 7 9.88 -20.08 -7.54
C PHE A 7 9.71 -18.57 -7.32
N PHE A 8 9.30 -18.17 -6.10
CA PHE A 8 9.21 -16.77 -5.73
C PHE A 8 10.55 -16.04 -5.88
N PHE A 9 11.65 -16.60 -5.37
CA PHE A 9 12.96 -15.97 -5.45
C PHE A 9 13.48 -15.89 -6.89
N ILE A 10 13.27 -16.94 -7.70
CA ILE A 10 13.61 -16.89 -9.12
C ILE A 10 12.86 -15.76 -9.81
N PHE A 11 11.55 -15.67 -9.60
CA PHE A 11 10.73 -14.62 -10.19
C PHE A 11 11.14 -13.23 -9.67
N TYR A 12 11.38 -13.09 -8.37
CA TYR A 12 11.81 -11.85 -7.74
C TYR A 12 13.15 -11.35 -8.28
N LEU A 13 14.17 -12.21 -8.34
CA LEU A 13 15.48 -11.84 -8.86
C LEU A 13 15.41 -11.50 -10.36
N SER A 14 14.62 -12.23 -11.13
CA SER A 14 14.38 -11.94 -12.54
C SER A 14 13.69 -10.59 -12.73
N ALA A 15 12.68 -10.30 -11.90
CA ALA A 15 11.96 -9.03 -11.90
C ALA A 15 12.87 -7.85 -11.52
N ILE A 16 13.71 -8.00 -10.49
CA ILE A 16 14.70 -6.99 -10.09
C ILE A 16 15.74 -6.77 -11.20
N ALA A 17 16.27 -7.84 -11.79
CA ALA A 17 17.25 -7.74 -12.88
C ALA A 17 16.66 -7.04 -14.11
N PHE A 18 15.43 -7.39 -14.49
CA PHE A 18 14.69 -6.72 -15.56
C PHE A 18 14.43 -5.24 -15.24
N TYR A 19 14.03 -4.94 -14.00
CA TYR A 19 13.78 -3.59 -13.53
C TYR A 19 15.04 -2.72 -13.62
N ILE A 20 16.16 -3.22 -13.11
CA ILE A 20 17.47 -2.54 -13.21
C ILE A 20 17.85 -2.38 -14.68
N GLY A 21 17.74 -3.43 -15.50
CA GLY A 21 18.05 -3.35 -16.93
C GLY A 21 17.24 -2.28 -17.67
N THR A 22 15.97 -2.10 -17.30
CA THR A 22 15.05 -1.13 -17.92
C THR A 22 15.36 0.31 -17.47
N TYR A 23 15.59 0.52 -16.17
CA TYR A 23 15.69 1.86 -15.57
C TYR A 23 17.11 2.31 -15.22
N ARG A 24 18.16 1.51 -15.50
CA ARG A 24 19.56 1.79 -15.12
C ARG A 24 20.05 3.21 -15.43
N GLY A 25 19.64 3.77 -16.56
CA GLY A 25 20.10 5.09 -17.02
C GLY A 25 19.51 6.27 -16.23
N MET A 26 18.49 6.03 -15.42
CA MET A 26 17.81 7.05 -14.59
C MET A 26 17.93 6.78 -13.10
N MET A 27 18.48 5.62 -12.73
CA MET A 27 18.67 5.27 -11.33
C MET A 27 19.64 6.26 -10.71
N SER A 28 19.12 7.08 -9.81
CA SER A 28 19.91 8.05 -9.05
C SER A 28 19.35 8.15 -7.65
N PHE A 29 20.25 8.36 -6.69
CA PHE A 29 19.89 8.63 -5.31
C PHE A 29 19.69 10.15 -5.17
N SER A 30 18.57 10.63 -5.69
CA SER A 30 18.26 12.06 -5.70
C SER A 30 17.92 12.55 -4.30
N ALA A 31 18.47 13.71 -3.92
CA ALA A 31 18.03 14.44 -2.73
C ALA A 31 16.56 14.86 -2.87
N MET A 32 15.90 15.19 -1.76
CA MET A 32 14.45 15.44 -1.71
C MET A 32 13.96 16.52 -2.70
N ASP A 33 14.84 17.43 -3.11
CA ASP A 33 14.56 18.54 -4.03
C ASP A 33 14.53 18.09 -5.51
N GLU A 34 15.33 17.08 -5.89
CA GLU A 34 15.43 16.55 -7.26
C GLU A 34 14.40 15.44 -7.55
N ILE A 35 13.62 15.04 -6.55
CA ILE A 35 12.59 13.98 -6.67
C ILE A 35 11.56 14.32 -7.75
N TYR A 36 11.16 15.58 -7.87
CA TYR A 36 10.13 15.99 -8.82
C TYR A 36 10.61 15.85 -10.27
N ASP A 37 11.85 16.24 -10.55
CA ASP A 37 12.46 16.10 -11.86
C ASP A 37 12.67 14.63 -12.24
N GLN A 38 13.14 13.83 -11.29
CA GLN A 38 13.30 12.40 -11.51
C GLN A 38 11.95 11.71 -11.78
N ARG A 39 10.88 12.12 -11.10
CA ARG A 39 9.53 11.62 -11.35
C ARG A 39 8.98 12.06 -12.70
N ALA A 40 9.28 13.29 -13.13
CA ALA A 40 8.91 13.76 -14.46
C ALA A 40 9.64 12.95 -15.55
N ARG A 41 10.93 12.64 -15.37
CA ARG A 41 11.69 11.76 -16.27
C ARG A 41 11.13 10.35 -16.32
N PHE A 42 10.74 9.79 -15.17
CA PHE A 42 10.07 8.48 -15.11
C PHE A 42 8.74 8.51 -15.87
N GLY A 43 7.95 9.56 -15.73
CA GLY A 43 6.65 9.70 -16.41
C GLY A 43 6.75 9.98 -17.91
N ALA A 44 7.82 10.63 -18.36
CA ALA A 44 8.08 10.91 -19.78
C ALA A 44 8.69 9.71 -20.53
N MET A 45 9.21 8.72 -19.80
CA MET A 45 9.78 7.52 -20.38
C MET A 45 8.68 6.65 -20.99
N GLN A 46 8.86 6.24 -22.24
CA GLN A 46 8.06 5.17 -22.84
C GLN A 46 8.54 3.81 -22.30
N ALA A 47 8.26 3.55 -21.02
CA ALA A 47 8.49 2.25 -20.44
C ALA A 47 7.48 1.24 -20.99
N SER A 48 7.89 -0.02 -21.16
CA SER A 48 6.96 -1.08 -21.53
C SER A 48 5.91 -1.26 -20.44
N THR A 49 4.69 -1.67 -20.82
CA THR A 49 3.61 -1.92 -19.86
C THR A 49 4.05 -2.92 -18.79
N LEU A 50 4.83 -3.94 -19.16
CA LEU A 50 5.41 -4.92 -18.24
C LEU A 50 6.30 -4.27 -17.16
N ALA A 51 7.13 -3.30 -17.53
CA ALA A 51 7.99 -2.59 -16.58
C ALA A 51 7.18 -1.77 -15.57
N LEU A 52 6.04 -1.19 -15.99
CA LEU A 52 5.12 -0.47 -15.10
C LEU A 52 4.42 -1.43 -14.13
N TYR A 53 3.97 -2.59 -14.60
CA TYR A 53 3.41 -3.65 -13.73
C TYR A 53 4.43 -4.12 -12.70
N LEU A 54 5.66 -4.44 -13.13
CA LEU A 54 6.72 -4.90 -12.24
C LEU A 54 7.11 -3.84 -11.20
N THR A 55 7.05 -2.56 -11.56
CA THR A 55 7.26 -1.46 -10.59
C THR A 55 6.29 -1.59 -9.41
N GLY A 56 4.99 -1.72 -9.70
CA GLY A 56 3.96 -1.86 -8.68
C GLY A 56 4.05 -3.18 -7.92
N TRP A 57 4.32 -4.30 -8.61
CA TRP A 57 4.43 -5.61 -7.98
C TRP A 57 5.60 -5.70 -7.02
N LEU A 58 6.77 -5.17 -7.41
CA LEU A 58 7.94 -5.13 -6.55
C LEU A 58 7.68 -4.24 -5.33
N SER A 59 7.18 -3.03 -5.53
CA SER A 59 7.03 -2.05 -4.45
C SER A 59 5.89 -2.33 -3.47
N ASN A 60 4.77 -2.86 -3.96
CA ASN A 60 3.53 -2.94 -3.20
C ASN A 60 3.16 -4.38 -2.79
N ALA A 61 3.79 -5.41 -3.38
CA ALA A 61 3.51 -6.81 -3.03
C ALA A 61 4.76 -7.57 -2.59
N MET A 62 5.80 -7.64 -3.43
CA MET A 62 6.94 -8.54 -3.22
C MET A 62 7.88 -8.05 -2.11
N ASN A 63 8.32 -6.78 -2.14
CA ASN A 63 9.19 -6.23 -1.08
C ASN A 63 8.47 -6.21 0.28
N PRO A 64 7.20 -5.73 0.38
CA PRO A 64 6.46 -5.74 1.65
C PRO A 64 6.22 -7.15 2.20
N TYR A 65 6.01 -8.14 1.32
CA TYR A 65 5.98 -9.54 1.73
C TYR A 65 7.31 -10.02 2.31
N LEU A 66 8.44 -9.74 1.67
CA LEU A 66 9.77 -10.11 2.17
C LEU A 66 10.06 -9.47 3.54
N LEU A 67 9.68 -8.20 3.72
CA LEU A 67 9.75 -7.52 5.01
C LEU A 67 8.92 -8.25 6.07
N ALA A 68 7.67 -8.58 5.76
CA ALA A 68 6.81 -9.33 6.68
C ALA A 68 7.39 -10.73 6.99
N VAL A 69 7.90 -11.46 6.01
CA VAL A 69 8.54 -12.77 6.23
C VAL A 69 9.68 -12.65 7.22
N GLY A 70 10.58 -11.68 7.04
CA GLY A 70 11.73 -11.52 7.93
C GLY A 70 11.38 -10.98 9.33
N LEU A 71 10.25 -10.26 9.47
CA LEU A 71 9.74 -9.79 10.76
C LEU A 71 9.11 -10.92 11.57
N PHE A 72 8.30 -11.78 10.93
CA PHE A 72 7.58 -12.86 11.60
C PHE A 72 8.36 -14.19 11.69
N ASP A 73 9.30 -14.44 10.78
CA ASP A 73 10.16 -15.64 10.78
C ASP A 73 11.59 -15.30 11.20
N ARG A 74 11.96 -15.72 12.41
CA ARG A 74 13.30 -15.49 12.98
C ARG A 74 14.42 -16.15 12.19
N THR A 75 14.14 -17.26 11.49
CA THR A 75 15.15 -17.97 10.68
C THR A 75 15.47 -17.23 9.38
N ARG A 76 14.58 -16.31 8.96
CA ARG A 76 14.65 -15.61 7.68
C ARG A 76 14.76 -14.10 7.84
N ARG A 77 15.43 -13.63 8.90
CA ARG A 77 15.69 -12.19 9.11
C ARG A 77 16.42 -11.53 7.95
N TRP A 78 17.19 -12.31 7.17
CA TRP A 78 17.81 -11.84 5.92
C TRP A 78 16.78 -11.30 4.92
N ALA A 79 15.53 -11.76 4.94
CA ALA A 79 14.46 -11.28 4.07
C ALA A 79 14.13 -9.80 4.33
N ILE A 80 14.39 -9.28 5.54
CA ILE A 80 14.27 -7.84 5.84
C ILE A 80 15.27 -7.06 4.98
N ALA A 81 16.54 -7.48 4.97
CA ALA A 81 17.59 -6.81 4.20
C ALA A 81 17.29 -6.84 2.70
N VAL A 82 16.80 -7.98 2.18
CA VAL A 82 16.43 -8.10 0.76
C VAL A 82 15.20 -7.23 0.43
N GLY A 83 14.16 -7.24 1.26
CA GLY A 83 12.98 -6.38 1.06
C GLY A 83 13.32 -4.89 1.11
N LEU A 84 14.18 -4.48 2.05
CA LEU A 84 14.69 -3.10 2.13
C LEU A 84 15.49 -2.72 0.89
N ALA A 85 16.45 -3.56 0.49
CA ALA A 85 17.26 -3.32 -0.70
C ALA A 85 16.38 -3.22 -1.96
N GLY A 86 15.42 -4.12 -2.12
CA GLY A 86 14.44 -4.07 -3.21
C GLY A 86 13.63 -2.77 -3.21
N GLN A 87 13.21 -2.28 -2.04
CA GLN A 87 12.46 -1.04 -1.95
C GLN A 87 13.31 0.18 -2.32
N VAL A 88 14.58 0.19 -1.92
CA VAL A 88 15.54 1.23 -2.28
C VAL A 88 15.81 1.22 -3.78
N ILE A 89 15.97 0.04 -4.40
CA ILE A 89 16.16 -0.09 -5.85
C ILE A 89 14.97 0.50 -6.62
N VAL A 90 13.73 0.19 -6.17
CA VAL A 90 12.53 0.76 -6.80
C VAL A 90 12.45 2.27 -6.57
N PHE A 91 12.81 2.74 -5.37
CA PHE A 91 12.88 4.18 -5.07
C PHE A 91 13.88 4.92 -5.96
N MET A 92 15.06 4.34 -6.21
CA MET A 92 16.10 4.94 -7.06
C MET A 92 15.67 5.19 -8.49
N ALA A 93 14.65 4.49 -9.01
CA ALA A 93 14.11 4.72 -10.34
C ALA A 93 12.80 5.52 -10.32
N PHE A 94 11.87 5.20 -9.42
CA PHE A 94 10.53 5.81 -9.38
C PHE A 94 10.48 7.14 -8.60
N ALA A 95 11.44 7.39 -7.70
CA ALA A 95 11.52 8.56 -6.82
C ALA A 95 10.25 8.84 -5.97
N GLY A 96 9.38 7.85 -5.78
CA GLY A 96 8.14 8.03 -5.05
C GLY A 96 8.35 8.11 -3.54
N LYS A 97 8.09 9.26 -2.91
CA LYS A 97 8.11 9.42 -1.42
C LYS A 97 7.26 8.36 -0.71
N MET A 98 6.16 7.91 -1.33
CA MET A 98 5.30 6.85 -0.81
C MET A 98 6.05 5.52 -0.59
N MET A 99 7.08 5.22 -1.38
CA MET A 99 7.86 3.98 -1.27
C MET A 99 8.66 3.91 0.03
N LEU A 100 9.13 5.05 0.53
CA LEU A 100 9.81 5.16 1.83
C LEU A 100 8.79 5.15 2.98
N VAL A 101 7.66 5.84 2.80
CA VAL A 101 6.57 5.85 3.80
C VAL A 101 6.04 4.45 4.06
N ILE A 102 5.89 3.61 3.02
CA ILE A 102 5.48 2.21 3.19
C ILE A 102 6.41 1.47 4.17
N LEU A 103 7.72 1.67 4.10
CA LEU A 103 8.66 1.05 5.05
C LEU A 103 8.37 1.49 6.49
N ILE A 104 8.24 2.79 6.71
CA ILE A 104 7.99 3.37 8.04
C ILE A 104 6.66 2.85 8.59
N VAL A 105 5.60 2.81 7.77
CA VAL A 105 4.28 2.32 8.18
C VAL A 105 4.31 0.81 8.44
N THR A 106 5.02 0.01 7.64
CA THR A 106 5.14 -1.43 7.87
C THR A 106 5.88 -1.77 9.17
N PHE A 107 7.03 -1.15 9.42
CA PHE A 107 7.75 -1.36 10.69
C PHE A 107 6.98 -0.78 11.87
N GLY A 108 6.42 0.42 11.73
CA GLY A 108 5.58 1.04 12.75
C GLY A 108 4.41 0.16 13.13
N PHE A 109 3.66 -0.35 12.15
CA PHE A 109 2.56 -1.29 12.37
C PHE A 109 3.04 -2.56 13.08
N TYR A 110 4.13 -3.18 12.63
CA TYR A 110 4.64 -4.40 13.26
C TYR A 110 5.07 -4.20 14.72
N PHE A 111 5.86 -3.18 15.03
CA PHE A 111 6.37 -2.99 16.39
C PHE A 111 5.33 -2.38 17.34
N PHE A 112 4.43 -1.55 16.84
CA PHE A 112 3.45 -0.86 17.67
C PHE A 112 2.13 -1.62 17.77
N ALA A 113 1.51 -1.93 16.62
CA ALA A 113 0.17 -2.50 16.57
C ALA A 113 0.13 -4.00 16.89
N ILE A 114 1.20 -4.73 16.61
CA ILE A 114 1.26 -6.17 16.87
C ILE A 114 1.81 -6.42 18.27
N ASN A 115 1.01 -7.10 19.09
CA ASN A 115 1.38 -7.48 20.44
C ASN A 115 1.16 -8.98 20.63
N LYS A 116 2.21 -9.71 21.02
CA LYS A 116 2.16 -11.18 21.22
C LYS A 116 1.53 -11.93 20.04
N GLY A 117 1.80 -11.50 18.81
CA GLY A 117 1.27 -12.14 17.61
C GLY A 117 -0.22 -11.89 17.35
N ARG A 118 -0.82 -10.86 17.97
CA ARG A 118 -2.19 -10.41 17.66
C ARG A 118 -2.19 -8.92 17.38
N ILE A 119 -3.12 -8.47 16.54
CA ILE A 119 -3.34 -7.05 16.27
C ILE A 119 -4.06 -6.44 17.48
N SER A 120 -3.46 -5.43 18.09
CA SER A 120 -4.03 -4.73 19.23
C SER A 120 -4.87 -3.54 18.76
N ALA A 121 -6.20 -3.73 18.72
CA ALA A 121 -7.13 -2.67 18.36
C ALA A 121 -6.99 -1.41 19.23
N PRO A 122 -6.78 -1.47 20.57
CA PRO A 122 -6.54 -0.28 21.38
C PRO A 122 -5.29 0.50 20.97
N ARG A 123 -4.20 -0.19 20.62
CA ARG A 123 -2.98 0.49 20.14
C ARG A 123 -3.20 1.15 18.80
N LEU A 124 -3.89 0.48 17.87
CA LEU A 124 -4.25 1.09 16.59
C LEU A 124 -5.12 2.34 16.78
N ALA A 125 -6.17 2.24 17.59
CA ALA A 125 -7.05 3.36 17.92
C ALA A 125 -6.27 4.53 18.54
N PHE A 126 -5.37 4.23 19.49
CA PHE A 126 -4.47 5.23 20.05
C PHE A 126 -3.54 5.86 19.00
N GLY A 127 -2.97 5.06 18.10
CA GLY A 127 -2.11 5.55 17.02
C GLY A 127 -2.84 6.52 16.09
N PHE A 128 -4.05 6.16 15.65
CA PHE A 128 -4.89 7.06 14.84
C PHE A 128 -5.31 8.30 15.62
N ALA A 129 -5.73 8.16 16.88
CA ALA A 129 -6.09 9.30 17.72
C ALA A 129 -4.91 10.25 17.93
N MET A 130 -3.70 9.73 18.14
CA MET A 130 -2.48 10.53 18.27
C MET A 130 -2.09 11.22 16.96
N LEU A 131 -2.22 10.55 15.81
CA LEU A 131 -1.97 11.16 14.50
C LEU A 131 -2.94 12.32 14.23
N THR A 132 -4.24 12.14 14.53
CA THR A 132 -5.24 13.19 14.38
C THR A 132 -5.03 14.32 15.38
N ALA A 133 -4.76 14.01 16.66
CA ALA A 133 -4.54 14.99 17.71
C ALA A 133 -3.26 15.82 17.47
N SER A 134 -2.16 15.19 17.06
CA SER A 134 -0.91 15.89 16.72
C SER A 134 -1.09 16.81 15.51
N SER A 135 -1.83 16.35 14.49
CA SER A 135 -2.18 17.18 13.33
C SER A 135 -2.99 18.41 13.73
N PHE A 136 -4.00 18.23 14.58
CA PHE A 136 -4.83 19.33 15.06
C PHE A 136 -4.05 20.28 15.97
N ALA A 137 -3.20 19.76 16.86
CA ALA A 137 -2.34 20.55 17.72
C ALA A 137 -1.35 21.40 16.91
N MET A 138 -0.78 20.87 15.83
CA MET A 138 0.08 21.64 14.91
C MET A 138 -0.66 22.77 14.21
N LEU A 139 -1.91 22.54 13.78
CA LEU A 139 -2.74 23.58 13.17
C LEU A 139 -3.09 24.69 14.18
N VAL A 140 -3.47 24.32 15.40
CA VAL A 140 -3.75 25.29 16.47
C VAL A 140 -2.49 26.07 16.86
N ALA A 141 -1.35 25.40 16.98
CA ALA A 141 -0.08 26.05 17.32
C ALA A 141 0.45 26.99 16.23
N THR A 142 -0.09 26.93 15.02
CA THR A 142 0.28 27.80 13.89
C THR A 142 -0.82 28.80 13.53
N ASP A 143 -1.83 28.99 14.39
CA ASP A 143 -3.00 29.82 14.11
C ASP A 143 -3.64 29.50 12.74
N TYR A 144 -3.65 28.22 12.37
CA TYR A 144 -4.12 27.70 11.09
C TYR A 144 -3.38 28.24 9.85
N GLN A 145 -2.22 28.86 10.04
CA GLN A 145 -1.34 29.36 8.98
C GLN A 145 0.05 28.70 9.07
N PRO A 146 0.16 27.38 8.88
CA PRO A 146 1.46 26.72 8.89
C PRO A 146 2.31 27.21 7.72
N VAL A 147 3.57 27.55 8.00
CA VAL A 147 4.57 27.99 7.02
C VAL A 147 5.82 27.12 7.09
N GLY A 148 6.57 27.06 5.99
CA GLY A 148 7.82 26.30 5.89
C GLY A 148 7.65 24.80 6.19
N THR A 149 8.55 24.24 6.98
CA THR A 149 8.56 22.81 7.33
C THR A 149 7.30 22.35 8.06
N THR A 150 6.65 23.22 8.83
CA THR A 150 5.39 22.89 9.51
C THR A 150 4.25 22.69 8.51
N LEU A 151 4.22 23.47 7.43
CA LEU A 151 3.29 23.27 6.32
C LEU A 151 3.54 21.92 5.64
N ASP A 152 4.80 21.57 5.40
CA ASP A 152 5.14 20.27 4.81
C ASP A 152 4.70 19.10 5.69
N MET A 153 4.90 19.19 7.01
CA MET A 153 4.45 18.16 7.96
C MET A 153 2.93 18.05 8.01
N VAL A 154 2.22 19.17 8.11
CA VAL A 154 0.75 19.20 8.07
C VAL A 154 0.23 18.69 6.73
N ALA A 155 0.86 19.06 5.61
CA ALA A 155 0.45 18.60 4.28
C ALA A 155 0.70 17.08 4.10
N LEU A 156 1.82 16.56 4.58
CA LEU A 156 2.16 15.14 4.46
C LEU A 156 1.37 14.25 5.41
N ILE A 157 1.16 14.69 6.65
CA ILE A 157 0.44 13.91 7.66
C ILE A 157 -1.05 14.20 7.55
N TYR A 158 -1.50 15.42 7.84
CA TYR A 158 -2.93 15.73 7.89
C TYR A 158 -3.59 15.72 6.52
N MET A 159 -3.12 16.54 5.58
CA MET A 159 -3.79 16.66 4.27
C MET A 159 -3.73 15.34 3.50
N ARG A 160 -2.56 14.68 3.38
CA ARG A 160 -2.46 13.46 2.58
C ARG A 160 -3.08 12.22 3.21
N THR A 161 -3.10 12.08 4.55
CA THR A 161 -3.64 10.85 5.18
C THR A 161 -5.12 10.97 5.56
N LEU A 162 -5.59 12.16 5.96
CA LEU A 162 -6.96 12.34 6.47
C LEU A 162 -7.79 13.29 5.59
N GLY A 163 -7.25 14.45 5.20
CA GLY A 163 -8.03 15.52 4.58
C GLY A 163 -8.37 15.32 3.10
N ILE A 164 -7.34 15.21 2.25
CA ILE A 164 -7.46 15.17 0.79
C ILE A 164 -8.34 14.01 0.35
N GLN A 165 -8.17 12.82 0.93
CA GLN A 165 -8.93 11.66 0.46
C GLN A 165 -10.45 11.83 0.68
N GLY A 166 -10.87 12.43 1.79
CA GLY A 166 -12.28 12.75 2.01
C GLY A 166 -12.78 13.90 1.11
N ALA A 167 -11.98 14.96 0.97
CA ALA A 167 -12.32 16.11 0.13
C ALA A 167 -12.48 15.71 -1.36
N MET A 168 -11.62 14.80 -1.84
CA MET A 168 -11.66 14.32 -3.22
C MET A 168 -12.94 13.57 -3.56
N THR A 169 -13.66 12.99 -2.59
CA THR A 169 -15.00 12.42 -2.83
C THR A 169 -15.98 13.49 -3.30
N GLY A 170 -16.02 14.62 -2.58
CA GLY A 170 -16.92 15.73 -2.91
C GLY A 170 -16.55 16.39 -4.23
N VAL A 171 -15.26 16.58 -4.48
CA VAL A 171 -14.75 17.09 -5.76
C VAL A 171 -15.18 16.21 -6.94
N TYR A 172 -15.02 14.89 -6.82
CA TYR A 172 -15.44 13.98 -7.88
C TYR A 172 -16.97 14.03 -8.07
N ALA A 173 -17.74 14.12 -6.99
CA ALA A 173 -19.21 14.24 -7.09
C ALA A 173 -19.62 15.51 -7.86
N ASP A 174 -18.96 16.64 -7.59
CA ASP A 174 -19.22 17.89 -8.27
C ASP A 174 -18.84 17.83 -9.76
N VAL A 175 -17.63 17.36 -10.08
CA VAL A 175 -17.17 17.25 -11.47
C VAL A 175 -18.04 16.30 -12.30
N PHE A 176 -18.40 15.14 -11.76
CA PHE A 176 -19.20 14.14 -12.48
C PHE A 176 -20.72 14.37 -12.38
N SER A 177 -21.16 15.43 -11.71
CA SER A 177 -22.56 15.89 -11.79
C SER A 177 -22.89 16.49 -13.16
N SER A 178 -21.89 17.09 -13.82
CA SER A 178 -22.03 17.81 -15.09
C SER A 178 -21.16 17.25 -16.22
N SER A 179 -20.35 16.22 -15.94
CA SER A 179 -19.44 15.60 -16.91
C SER A 179 -19.87 14.16 -17.25
N PRO A 180 -19.57 13.65 -18.46
CA PRO A 180 -19.89 12.28 -18.84
C PRO A 180 -19.30 11.23 -17.89
N LEU A 181 -20.12 10.25 -17.52
CA LEU A 181 -19.67 9.12 -16.72
C LEU A 181 -18.79 8.18 -17.54
N THR A 182 -17.83 7.55 -16.88
CA THR A 182 -16.86 6.68 -17.53
C THR A 182 -17.36 5.24 -17.67
N TYR A 183 -18.32 4.78 -16.87
CA TYR A 183 -18.76 3.37 -16.89
C TYR A 183 -17.58 2.38 -16.83
N TRP A 184 -16.57 2.68 -16.00
CA TRP A 184 -15.33 1.91 -15.85
C TRP A 184 -14.38 1.88 -17.05
N SER A 185 -14.68 2.58 -18.15
CA SER A 185 -13.80 2.66 -19.33
C SER A 185 -12.43 3.31 -19.06
N HIS A 186 -12.22 3.94 -17.90
CA HIS A 186 -10.88 4.35 -17.46
C HIS A 186 -9.93 3.18 -17.21
N MET A 187 -10.45 1.95 -17.15
CA MET A 187 -9.65 0.73 -17.12
C MET A 187 -9.36 0.24 -18.53
N ASN A 188 -8.10 -0.11 -18.81
CA ASN A 188 -7.68 -0.60 -20.14
C ASN A 188 -8.53 -1.76 -20.69
N ILE A 189 -8.99 -2.67 -19.81
CA ILE A 189 -9.81 -3.83 -20.21
C ILE A 189 -11.22 -3.37 -20.62
N MET A 190 -11.82 -2.48 -19.84
CA MET A 190 -13.17 -1.96 -20.13
C MET A 190 -13.17 -0.98 -21.29
N ASN A 191 -12.07 -0.26 -21.53
CA ASN A 191 -11.91 0.62 -22.69
C ASN A 191 -11.96 -0.13 -24.03
N MET A 192 -11.82 -1.46 -24.04
CA MET A 192 -12.02 -2.27 -25.25
C MET A 192 -13.49 -2.50 -25.58
N ILE A 193 -14.39 -2.30 -24.61
CA ILE A 193 -15.84 -2.59 -24.71
C ILE A 193 -16.64 -1.29 -24.73
N ILE A 194 -16.22 -0.31 -23.92
CA ILE A 194 -16.89 0.98 -23.77
C ILE A 194 -15.86 2.07 -24.04
N ASP A 195 -16.17 2.96 -24.97
CA ASP A 195 -15.28 4.08 -25.31
C ASP A 195 -15.10 5.02 -24.12
N TYR A 196 -13.84 5.29 -23.77
CA TYR A 196 -13.51 6.26 -22.75
C TYR A 196 -13.85 7.69 -23.22
N PRO A 197 -14.73 8.44 -22.51
CA PRO A 197 -15.23 9.73 -22.99
C PRO A 197 -14.21 10.88 -22.91
N TYR A 198 -13.00 10.62 -22.39
CA TYR A 198 -11.97 11.64 -22.19
C TYR A 198 -10.66 11.30 -22.92
N LYS A 199 -9.89 12.33 -23.29
CA LYS A 199 -8.61 12.18 -23.99
C LYS A 199 -7.40 12.03 -23.07
N VAL A 200 -7.57 12.31 -21.78
CA VAL A 200 -6.50 12.29 -20.77
C VAL A 200 -6.87 11.39 -19.61
N PRO A 201 -5.90 10.85 -18.86
CA PRO A 201 -6.20 10.01 -17.71
C PRO A 201 -7.11 10.70 -16.69
N LEU A 202 -7.96 9.92 -16.02
CA LEU A 202 -9.05 10.41 -15.16
C LEU A 202 -8.61 11.45 -14.12
N GLY A 203 -7.46 11.25 -13.47
CA GLY A 203 -6.94 12.19 -12.48
C GLY A 203 -6.60 13.57 -13.06
N TYR A 204 -6.17 13.64 -14.33
CA TYR A 204 -5.94 14.91 -15.02
C TYR A 204 -7.25 15.57 -15.48
N VAL A 205 -8.28 14.78 -15.80
CA VAL A 205 -9.63 15.33 -16.10
C VAL A 205 -10.14 16.12 -14.90
N VAL A 206 -10.14 15.49 -13.72
CA VAL A 206 -10.59 16.14 -12.48
C VAL A 206 -9.66 17.29 -12.09
N GLY A 207 -8.35 17.09 -12.21
CA GLY A 207 -7.38 18.13 -11.87
C GLY A 207 -7.48 19.38 -12.74
N SER A 208 -7.79 19.22 -14.03
CA SER A 208 -8.02 20.35 -14.94
C SER A 208 -9.26 21.16 -14.59
N ARG A 209 -10.31 20.50 -14.07
CA ARG A 209 -11.53 21.16 -13.60
C ARG A 209 -11.33 21.89 -12.26
N LEU A 210 -10.48 21.34 -11.39
CA LEU A 210 -10.16 21.94 -10.08
C LEU A 210 -9.28 23.19 -10.19
N VAL A 211 -8.20 23.13 -10.97
CA VAL A 211 -7.14 24.16 -10.96
C VAL A 211 -7.13 25.00 -12.24
N GLY A 212 -7.97 24.66 -13.23
CA GLY A 212 -8.06 25.40 -14.49
C GLY A 212 -6.87 25.22 -15.44
N GLY A 213 -6.00 24.23 -15.19
CA GLY A 213 -4.76 24.00 -15.96
C GLY A 213 -4.52 22.53 -16.31
N THR A 214 -3.59 22.28 -17.24
CA THR A 214 -3.17 20.92 -17.62
C THR A 214 -1.87 20.58 -16.88
N GLY A 215 -1.89 19.49 -16.09
CA GLY A 215 -0.69 19.04 -15.36
C GLY A 215 -0.93 18.67 -13.89
N PHE A 216 -2.08 19.01 -13.32
CA PHE A 216 -2.44 18.54 -11.99
C PHE A 216 -3.13 17.18 -12.06
N ASN A 217 -2.52 16.15 -11.45
CA ASN A 217 -3.12 14.83 -11.35
C ASN A 217 -3.86 14.67 -10.01
N ALA A 218 -5.17 14.83 -10.06
CA ALA A 218 -6.06 14.72 -8.91
C ALA A 218 -6.51 13.27 -8.69
N ASN A 219 -5.55 12.34 -8.56
CA ASN A 219 -5.83 10.95 -8.22
C ASN A 219 -6.56 10.85 -6.88
N SER A 220 -7.51 9.90 -6.81
CA SER A 220 -8.33 9.67 -5.62
C SER A 220 -8.53 8.18 -5.37
N HIS A 221 -9.11 7.86 -4.21
CA HIS A 221 -9.45 6.52 -3.78
C HIS A 221 -10.53 5.86 -4.66
N PHE A 222 -10.73 4.56 -4.46
CA PHE A 222 -11.59 3.72 -5.30
C PHE A 222 -13.07 4.15 -5.32
N TRP A 223 -13.64 4.70 -4.24
CA TRP A 223 -15.03 5.19 -4.27
C TRP A 223 -15.21 6.39 -5.20
N ALA A 224 -14.26 7.32 -5.22
CA ALA A 224 -14.31 8.46 -6.12
C ALA A 224 -14.06 8.05 -7.58
N THR A 225 -13.04 7.23 -7.81
CA THR A 225 -12.60 6.84 -9.17
C THR A 225 -13.47 5.76 -9.80
N ASP A 226 -13.69 4.63 -9.13
CA ASP A 226 -14.47 3.51 -9.68
C ASP A 226 -15.95 3.58 -9.32
N GLY A 227 -16.33 4.40 -8.34
CA GLY A 227 -17.72 4.64 -7.96
C GLY A 227 -18.26 5.87 -8.67
N ILE A 228 -17.89 7.05 -8.18
CA ILE A 228 -18.48 8.34 -8.62
C ILE A 228 -18.18 8.62 -10.10
N ALA A 229 -16.93 8.49 -10.54
CA ALA A 229 -16.63 8.75 -11.95
C ALA A 229 -17.21 7.69 -12.90
N ALA A 230 -17.55 6.49 -12.41
CA ALA A 230 -18.09 5.42 -13.23
C ALA A 230 -19.61 5.48 -13.36
N TYR A 231 -20.31 5.62 -12.23
CA TYR A 231 -21.78 5.53 -12.15
C TYR A 231 -22.41 6.65 -11.32
N GLY A 232 -21.67 7.71 -10.98
CA GLY A 232 -22.14 8.77 -10.09
C GLY A 232 -22.35 8.26 -8.67
N MET A 233 -23.27 8.89 -7.93
CA MET A 233 -23.55 8.56 -6.52
C MET A 233 -23.92 7.07 -6.29
N PRO A 234 -24.74 6.40 -7.13
CA PRO A 234 -25.00 4.96 -6.98
C PRO A 234 -23.72 4.10 -7.06
N GLY A 235 -22.71 4.54 -7.80
CA GLY A 235 -21.43 3.85 -7.92
C GLY A 235 -20.71 3.65 -6.59
N VAL A 236 -20.92 4.54 -5.61
CA VAL A 236 -20.34 4.40 -4.26
C VAL A 236 -20.85 3.13 -3.57
N VAL A 237 -22.16 2.86 -3.68
CA VAL A 237 -22.79 1.66 -3.10
C VAL A 237 -22.32 0.40 -3.83
N ILE A 238 -22.26 0.45 -5.17
CA ILE A 238 -21.75 -0.66 -5.99
C ILE A 238 -20.33 -1.02 -5.59
N MET A 239 -19.43 -0.02 -5.51
CA MET A 239 -18.04 -0.26 -5.12
C MET A 239 -17.89 -0.71 -3.66
N GLY A 240 -18.78 -0.27 -2.76
CA GLY A 240 -18.88 -0.82 -1.41
C GLY A 240 -19.20 -2.32 -1.40
N ALA A 241 -20.16 -2.75 -2.23
CA ALA A 241 -20.50 -4.16 -2.37
C ALA A 241 -19.35 -4.99 -2.97
N VAL A 242 -18.67 -4.46 -3.99
CA VAL A 242 -17.49 -5.09 -4.62
C VAL A 242 -16.36 -5.26 -3.61
N LEU A 243 -16.06 -4.23 -2.82
CA LEU A 243 -15.05 -4.32 -1.76
C LEU A 243 -15.47 -5.34 -0.69
N GLY A 244 -16.73 -5.36 -0.28
CA GLY A 244 -17.27 -6.35 0.66
C GLY A 244 -17.11 -7.79 0.15
N LEU A 245 -17.36 -8.03 -1.14
CA LEU A 245 -17.11 -9.31 -1.78
C LEU A 245 -15.63 -9.69 -1.72
N LEU A 246 -14.74 -8.77 -2.07
CA LEU A 246 -13.29 -9.01 -2.03
C LEU A 246 -12.78 -9.33 -0.62
N LEU A 247 -13.26 -8.60 0.40
CA LEU A 247 -12.92 -8.88 1.80
C LEU A 247 -13.49 -10.23 2.27
N SER A 248 -14.70 -10.59 1.83
CA SER A 248 -15.28 -11.91 2.09
C SER A 248 -14.44 -13.04 1.47
N LEU A 249 -13.94 -12.84 0.24
CA LEU A 249 -13.00 -13.77 -0.39
C LEU A 249 -11.66 -13.83 0.36
N ALA A 250 -11.14 -12.69 0.80
CA ALA A 250 -9.90 -12.63 1.57
C ALA A 250 -10.03 -13.36 2.93
N ASN A 251 -11.18 -13.27 3.60
CA ASN A 251 -11.45 -14.00 4.84
C ASN A 251 -11.40 -15.53 4.68
N LYS A 252 -11.66 -16.06 3.47
CA LYS A 252 -11.52 -17.49 3.19
C LYS A 252 -10.05 -17.93 3.09
N VAL A 253 -9.14 -17.00 2.77
CA VAL A 253 -7.70 -17.25 2.59
C VAL A 253 -6.93 -16.99 3.89
N VAL A 254 -7.33 -15.98 4.66
CA VAL A 254 -6.62 -15.51 5.85
C VAL A 254 -7.23 -16.12 7.11
N THR A 255 -6.55 -17.10 7.71
CA THR A 255 -6.94 -17.62 9.03
C THR A 255 -6.56 -16.64 10.15
N PRO A 256 -7.24 -16.69 11.32
CA PRO A 256 -6.96 -15.78 12.44
C PRO A 256 -5.49 -15.75 12.89
N ASP A 257 -4.81 -16.89 12.87
CA ASP A 257 -3.39 -16.99 13.23
C ASP A 257 -2.46 -16.30 12.22
N ARG A 258 -2.92 -16.17 10.96
CA ARG A 258 -2.18 -15.53 9.87
C ARG A 258 -2.57 -14.07 9.67
N LEU A 259 -3.62 -13.59 10.36
CA LEU A 259 -4.12 -12.23 10.25
C LEU A 259 -3.05 -11.15 10.49
N PRO A 260 -2.17 -11.23 11.53
CA PRO A 260 -1.15 -10.20 11.74
C PRO A 260 -0.13 -10.14 10.60
N PHE A 261 0.24 -11.30 10.05
CA PHE A 261 1.13 -11.39 8.89
C PHE A 261 0.44 -10.81 7.65
N ALA A 262 -0.77 -11.27 7.34
CA ALA A 262 -1.55 -10.81 6.19
C ALA A 262 -1.81 -9.29 6.25
N ALA A 263 -2.12 -8.75 7.43
CA ALA A 263 -2.31 -7.32 7.64
C ALA A 263 -1.03 -6.52 7.37
N THR A 264 0.13 -7.03 7.82
CA THR A 264 1.43 -6.38 7.59
C THR A 264 1.79 -6.36 6.10
N VAL A 265 1.56 -7.48 5.40
CA VAL A 265 1.79 -7.59 3.94
C VAL A 265 0.84 -6.68 3.16
N SER A 266 -0.40 -6.47 3.65
CA SER A 266 -1.43 -5.72 2.94
C SER A 266 -1.37 -4.20 3.09
N ILE A 267 -0.48 -3.65 3.93
CA ILE A 267 -0.32 -2.20 4.13
C ILE A 267 -0.22 -1.41 2.82
N PRO A 268 0.69 -1.76 1.88
CA PRO A 268 0.82 -1.02 0.62
C PRO A 268 -0.43 -1.12 -0.26
N PHE A 269 -1.09 -2.27 -0.27
CA PHE A 269 -2.35 -2.45 -0.99
C PHE A 269 -3.46 -1.56 -0.41
N ILE A 270 -3.60 -1.51 0.92
CA ILE A 270 -4.56 -0.65 1.61
C ILE A 270 -4.26 0.84 1.31
N MET A 271 -2.98 1.23 1.35
CA MET A 271 -2.57 2.59 0.99
C MET A 271 -2.88 2.91 -0.48
N SER A 272 -2.71 1.96 -1.39
CA SER A 272 -3.05 2.10 -2.81
C SER A 272 -4.55 2.28 -3.02
N LEU A 273 -5.41 1.54 -2.30
CA LEU A 273 -6.87 1.74 -2.33
C LEU A 273 -7.27 3.15 -1.90
N GLY A 274 -6.54 3.72 -0.95
CA GLY A 274 -6.74 5.09 -0.50
C GLY A 274 -6.29 6.16 -1.49
N ASN A 275 -5.64 5.82 -2.61
CA ASN A 275 -5.04 6.82 -3.51
C ASN A 275 -5.22 6.48 -5.01
N SER A 276 -5.85 5.37 -5.33
CA SER A 276 -6.04 4.86 -6.69
C SER A 276 -7.31 4.02 -6.77
N SER A 277 -7.71 3.67 -7.99
CA SER A 277 -8.78 2.70 -8.24
C SER A 277 -8.46 1.32 -7.67
N LEU A 278 -9.52 0.60 -7.30
CA LEU A 278 -9.50 -0.76 -6.77
C LEU A 278 -8.87 -1.72 -7.77
N PHE A 279 -9.30 -1.65 -9.04
CA PHE A 279 -8.82 -2.54 -10.09
C PHE A 279 -7.34 -2.30 -10.42
N THR A 280 -6.91 -1.03 -10.49
CA THR A 280 -5.49 -0.70 -10.63
C THR A 280 -4.70 -1.23 -9.43
N SER A 281 -5.22 -1.12 -8.22
CA SER A 281 -4.54 -1.63 -7.02
C SER A 281 -4.44 -3.17 -6.99
N LEU A 282 -5.46 -3.87 -7.50
CA LEU A 282 -5.48 -5.33 -7.59
C LEU A 282 -4.53 -5.87 -8.65
N VAL A 283 -4.55 -5.29 -9.85
CA VAL A 283 -3.78 -5.79 -11.00
C VAL A 283 -2.40 -5.13 -11.05
N THR A 284 -2.35 -3.82 -11.25
CA THR A 284 -1.10 -3.07 -11.39
C THR A 284 -0.36 -2.89 -10.07
N GLY A 285 -1.10 -2.65 -8.99
CA GLY A 285 -0.58 -2.54 -7.64
C GLY A 285 -0.18 -3.88 -7.00
N GLY A 286 -0.39 -5.01 -7.68
CA GLY A 286 0.05 -6.32 -7.22
C GLY A 286 -0.82 -6.95 -6.12
N GLY A 287 -2.02 -6.43 -5.85
CA GLY A 287 -2.92 -6.99 -4.84
C GLY A 287 -3.27 -8.47 -5.06
N LEU A 288 -3.42 -8.92 -6.32
CA LEU A 288 -3.64 -10.35 -6.60
C LEU A 288 -2.41 -11.21 -6.27
N ILE A 289 -1.21 -10.73 -6.61
CA ILE A 289 0.04 -11.40 -6.28
C ILE A 289 0.21 -11.48 -4.77
N MET A 290 -0.06 -10.38 -4.07
CA MET A 290 -0.06 -10.32 -2.62
C MET A 290 -0.97 -11.39 -1.99
N VAL A 291 -2.21 -11.55 -2.49
CA VAL A 291 -3.14 -12.59 -2.01
C VAL A 291 -2.57 -13.99 -2.25
N MET A 292 -1.99 -14.26 -3.42
CA MET A 292 -1.32 -15.55 -3.69
C MET A 292 -0.15 -15.81 -2.73
N MET A 293 0.64 -14.78 -2.44
CA MET A 293 1.77 -14.88 -1.52
C MET A 293 1.33 -15.12 -0.07
N ILE A 294 0.20 -14.54 0.34
CA ILE A 294 -0.41 -14.83 1.66
C ILE A 294 -1.02 -16.24 1.67
N ALA A 295 -1.64 -16.69 0.58
CA ALA A 295 -2.25 -18.03 0.52
C ALA A 295 -1.21 -19.15 0.66
N TYR A 296 -0.08 -19.04 -0.06
CA TYR A 296 0.90 -20.12 -0.21
C TYR A 296 2.23 -19.89 0.51
N GLY A 297 2.52 -18.65 0.92
CA GLY A 297 3.84 -18.21 1.38
C GLY A 297 3.93 -17.82 2.86
N VAL A 298 2.88 -18.01 3.67
CA VAL A 298 2.93 -17.65 5.11
C VAL A 298 3.90 -18.57 5.86
N PRO A 299 4.92 -18.05 6.57
CA PRO A 299 5.76 -18.86 7.43
C PRO A 299 4.91 -19.52 8.53
N GLN A 300 5.16 -20.80 8.85
CA GLN A 300 4.42 -21.46 9.93
C GLN A 300 4.67 -20.71 11.25
N PRO A 301 3.62 -20.36 12.03
CA PRO A 301 3.79 -19.82 13.37
C PRO A 301 4.57 -20.86 14.18
N GLN A 302 5.80 -20.52 14.58
CA GLN A 302 6.51 -21.37 15.54
C GLN A 302 5.73 -21.29 16.86
N ALA A 303 5.28 -22.45 17.36
CA ALA A 303 4.62 -22.55 18.65
C ALA A 303 5.45 -21.78 19.71
N PRO A 304 4.82 -21.00 20.60
CA PRO A 304 5.52 -20.43 21.73
C PRO A 304 6.26 -21.55 22.43
N ARG A 305 7.58 -21.42 22.63
CA ARG A 305 8.35 -22.37 23.45
C ARG A 305 7.56 -22.62 24.72
N GLU A 306 7.11 -23.84 24.94
CA GLU A 306 6.76 -24.29 26.28
C GLU A 306 7.98 -23.97 27.15
N ARG A 307 7.85 -22.97 28.02
CA ARG A 307 8.88 -22.70 29.01
C ARG A 307 8.85 -23.88 29.97
N GLY A 308 9.71 -24.87 29.71
CA GLY A 308 10.19 -25.85 30.68
C GLY A 308 9.12 -26.52 31.54
N ALA A 309 8.29 -27.39 30.96
CA ALA A 309 7.55 -28.41 31.72
C ALA A 309 8.42 -29.68 31.96
N SER A 310 9.73 -29.52 32.17
CA SER A 310 10.70 -30.62 32.33
C SER A 310 11.40 -30.65 33.70
N TYR A 311 10.98 -29.82 34.67
CA TYR A 311 11.63 -29.76 35.99
C TYR A 311 10.84 -30.39 37.13
N TRP A 312 9.63 -30.93 36.89
CA TRP A 312 8.77 -31.45 37.97
C TRP A 312 8.67 -32.97 38.08
N HIS A 313 9.40 -33.74 37.26
CA HIS A 313 9.33 -35.21 37.32
C HIS A 313 10.38 -35.90 38.20
N HIS A 314 11.22 -35.18 38.93
CA HIS A 314 12.22 -35.78 39.84
C HIS A 314 12.16 -35.20 41.26
N MET A 315 10.97 -35.20 41.88
CA MET A 315 10.92 -35.19 43.36
C MET A 315 10.78 -36.64 43.85
N PRO A 316 11.77 -37.19 44.57
CA PRO A 316 11.64 -38.49 45.21
C PRO A 316 10.56 -38.40 46.30
N SER A 317 9.59 -39.29 46.20
CA SER A 317 8.47 -39.48 47.12
C SER A 317 8.96 -40.00 48.48
N ARG A 318 9.54 -39.15 49.31
CA ARG A 318 9.76 -39.41 50.74
C ARG A 318 9.74 -38.10 51.50
N LEU A 319 8.56 -37.70 51.98
CA LEU A 319 8.35 -36.84 53.16
C LEU A 319 6.84 -36.65 53.38
N PHE A 320 6.17 -37.75 53.73
CA PHE A 320 4.95 -37.74 54.55
C PHE A 320 4.98 -39.02 55.39
N ARG A 321 5.57 -38.88 56.58
CA ARG A 321 5.33 -39.68 57.77
C ARG A 321 5.20 -38.70 58.92
#